data_AF-A0A8K0W153-F1
#
_entry.id   AF-A0A8K0W153-F1
#
_cell.length_a   1.000
_cell.length_b   1.000
_cell.length_c   1.000
_cell.angle_alpha   90.00
_cell.angle_beta   90.00
_cell.angle_gamma   90.00
#
_symmetry.space_group_name_H-M   'P 1'
#
loop_
_entity.id
_entity.type
_entity.pdbx_description
1 polymer ?
#
loop_
_entity_poly.entity_id
_entity_poly.type
_entity_poly.pdbx_seq_one_letter_code
_entity_poly.pdbx_strand_id
1 'polypeptide(L)'
;RYSFATGFSAKNQTTILNYTSALSRFGLAHLHHQTNISSPFISVYDTLSHAESVAKHFAQKYGEDTFVVTVDTRHFARGPVFRAADLLKEGGAKDGETDEWLHWGEYLVMYRIPAQAIRDQTPVARGEAQKWRTVGMIG
;
A
#
# COMPACT_ATOMS: atom_id res chain seq x y z
N ARG A 1 0.22 -8.18 -6.58
CA ARG A 1 0.77 -8.17 -7.96
C ARG A 1 0.30 -6.91 -8.66
N TYR A 2 1.16 -6.27 -9.43
CA TYR A 2 0.84 -5.05 -10.18
C TYR A 2 1.33 -5.17 -11.63
N SER A 3 0.56 -4.60 -12.56
CA SER A 3 1.07 -4.14 -13.86
C SER A 3 0.23 -2.96 -14.31
N PHE A 4 0.83 -2.03 -15.08
CA PHE A 4 0.10 -0.87 -15.60
C PHE A 4 -1.13 -1.28 -16.43
N ALA A 5 -1.01 -2.33 -17.24
CA ALA A 5 -2.08 -2.81 -18.12
C ALA A 5 -3.23 -3.50 -17.36
N THR A 6 -3.00 -4.05 -16.16
CA THR A 6 -3.98 -4.87 -15.43
C THR A 6 -4.45 -4.27 -14.11
N GLY A 7 -3.73 -3.27 -13.59
CA GLY A 7 -3.89 -2.71 -12.26
C GLY A 7 -3.26 -3.58 -11.17
N PHE A 8 -3.76 -3.45 -9.94
CA PHE A 8 -3.32 -4.21 -8.78
C PHE A 8 -4.25 -5.38 -8.47
N SER A 9 -3.67 -6.47 -8.01
CA SER A 9 -4.38 -7.59 -7.40
C SER A 9 -3.70 -7.95 -6.08
N ALA A 10 -4.47 -7.99 -4.99
CA ALA A 10 -4.06 -8.52 -3.70
C ALA A 10 -3.58 -9.97 -3.82
N LYS A 11 -2.75 -10.42 -2.87
CA LYS A 11 -2.21 -11.78 -2.84
C LYS A 11 -3.32 -12.84 -2.73
N ASN A 12 -4.41 -12.48 -2.07
CA ASN A 12 -5.60 -13.31 -1.90
C ASN A 12 -6.82 -12.66 -2.56
N GLN A 13 -7.55 -13.41 -3.38
CA GLN A 13 -8.73 -12.94 -4.11
C GLN A 13 -10.02 -13.67 -3.70
N THR A 14 -9.94 -14.63 -2.77
CA THR A 14 -11.04 -15.55 -2.45
C THR A 14 -11.53 -15.44 -1.02
N THR A 15 -10.77 -14.81 -0.13
CA THR A 15 -11.20 -14.60 1.27
C THR A 15 -12.36 -13.63 1.36
N ILE A 16 -13.52 -14.12 1.76
CA ILE A 16 -14.71 -13.32 2.03
C ILE A 16 -14.64 -12.79 3.47
N LEU A 17 -14.83 -11.48 3.64
CA LEU A 17 -14.92 -10.83 4.94
C LEU A 17 -16.40 -10.63 5.31
N ASN A 18 -16.99 -11.61 5.96
CA ASN A 18 -18.41 -11.62 6.36
C ASN A 18 -18.64 -11.37 7.86
N TYR A 19 -17.58 -11.22 8.65
CA TYR A 19 -17.64 -10.85 10.06
C TYR A 19 -16.44 -9.98 10.44
N THR A 20 -16.63 -9.10 11.42
CA THR A 20 -15.60 -8.13 11.85
C THR A 20 -14.34 -8.80 12.35
N SER A 21 -14.43 -9.95 13.04
CA SER A 21 -13.23 -10.68 13.50
C SER A 21 -12.34 -11.20 12.36
N ALA A 22 -12.89 -11.49 11.17
CA ALA A 22 -12.08 -11.79 9.99
C ALA A 22 -11.38 -10.53 9.48
N LEU A 23 -12.10 -9.41 9.45
CA LEU A 23 -11.52 -8.12 9.08
C LEU A 23 -10.35 -7.75 10.01
N SER A 24 -10.53 -7.82 11.34
CA SER A 24 -9.47 -7.49 12.30
C SER A 24 -8.27 -8.44 12.12
N ARG A 25 -8.50 -9.75 11.98
CA ARG A 25 -7.42 -10.73 11.75
C ARG A 25 -6.62 -10.44 10.48
N PHE A 26 -7.29 -10.32 9.32
CA PHE A 26 -6.59 -10.11 8.05
C PHE A 26 -6.01 -8.71 7.94
N GLY A 27 -6.70 -7.70 8.49
CA GLY A 27 -6.30 -6.31 8.48
C GLY A 27 -5.05 -6.09 9.32
N LEU A 28 -5.05 -6.52 10.58
CA LEU A 28 -3.89 -6.39 11.46
C LEU A 28 -2.71 -7.20 10.95
N ALA A 29 -2.94 -8.43 10.46
CA ALA A 29 -1.87 -9.23 9.86
C ALA A 29 -1.24 -8.54 8.63
N HIS A 30 -2.06 -7.83 7.83
CA HIS A 30 -1.58 -7.07 6.68
C HIS A 30 -0.74 -5.86 7.10
N LEU A 31 -1.24 -5.06 8.06
CA LEU A 31 -0.56 -3.86 8.55
C LEU A 31 0.77 -4.22 9.23
N HIS A 32 0.80 -5.29 10.03
CA HIS A 32 2.04 -5.79 10.65
C HIS A 32 2.93 -6.61 9.69
N HIS A 33 2.67 -6.56 8.38
CA HIS A 33 3.45 -7.25 7.34
C HIS A 33 3.67 -8.75 7.60
N GLN A 34 2.71 -9.44 8.21
CA GLN A 34 2.84 -10.86 8.52
C GLN A 34 2.83 -11.69 7.24
N THR A 35 3.84 -12.55 7.06
CA THR A 35 4.05 -13.29 5.82
C THR A 35 3.30 -14.63 5.77
N ASN A 36 2.90 -15.16 6.92
CA ASN A 36 2.16 -16.42 7.08
C ASN A 36 0.65 -16.29 6.79
N ILE A 37 0.13 -15.07 6.60
CA ILE A 37 -1.27 -14.81 6.26
C ILE A 37 -1.35 -14.19 4.86
N SER A 38 -2.11 -14.81 3.96
CA SER A 38 -2.32 -14.28 2.61
C SER A 38 -3.37 -13.17 2.63
N SER A 39 -2.91 -11.92 2.59
CA SER A 39 -3.80 -10.76 2.70
C SER A 39 -4.69 -10.55 1.46
N PRO A 40 -6.00 -10.26 1.65
CA PRO A 40 -6.90 -9.83 0.59
C PRO A 40 -6.83 -8.33 0.28
N PHE A 41 -5.90 -7.59 0.90
CA PHE A 41 -5.84 -6.14 0.81
C PHE A 41 -4.71 -5.61 -0.08
N ILE A 42 -4.92 -4.40 -0.58
CA ILE A 42 -3.96 -3.52 -1.24
C ILE A 42 -3.92 -2.22 -0.44
N SER A 43 -2.75 -1.88 0.10
CA SER A 43 -2.49 -0.59 0.74
C SER A 43 -2.53 0.55 -0.26
N VAL A 44 -3.27 1.60 0.05
CA VAL A 44 -3.26 2.89 -0.65
C VAL A 44 -3.15 4.02 0.37
N TYR A 45 -2.53 5.12 -0.02
CA TYR A 45 -2.34 6.28 0.84
C TYR A 45 -3.10 7.48 0.29
N ASP A 46 -3.70 8.28 1.16
CA ASP A 46 -4.46 9.48 0.77
C ASP A 46 -3.57 10.67 0.37
N THR A 47 -2.29 10.64 0.73
CA THR A 47 -1.36 11.75 0.53
C THR A 47 -0.11 11.32 -0.24
N LEU A 48 0.20 12.03 -1.32
CA LEU A 48 1.35 11.72 -2.19
C LEU A 48 2.69 11.77 -1.44
N SER A 49 2.94 12.82 -0.64
CA SER A 49 4.20 12.98 0.09
C SER A 49 4.46 11.85 1.08
N HIS A 50 3.40 11.34 1.70
CA HIS A 50 3.50 10.20 2.61
C HIS A 50 3.73 8.90 1.84
N ALA A 51 2.99 8.67 0.75
CA ALA A 51 3.20 7.52 -0.14
C ALA A 51 4.65 7.45 -0.66
N GLU A 52 5.23 8.59 -1.04
CA GLU A 52 6.63 8.67 -1.44
C GLU A 52 7.60 8.36 -0.30
N SER A 53 7.30 8.77 0.93
CA SER A 53 8.13 8.49 2.11
C SER A 53 8.14 7.01 2.45
N VAL A 54 6.97 6.37 2.44
CA VAL A 54 6.82 4.92 2.59
C VAL A 54 7.53 4.18 1.46
N ALA A 55 7.35 4.61 0.21
CA ALA A 55 8.03 4.03 -0.94
C ALA A 55 9.57 4.10 -0.79
N LYS A 56 10.12 5.23 -0.36
CA LYS A 56 11.57 5.36 -0.09
C LYS A 56 12.04 4.41 1.02
N HIS A 57 11.27 4.27 2.09
CA HIS A 57 11.59 3.34 3.17
C HIS A 57 11.68 1.90 2.67
N PHE A 58 10.68 1.42 1.92
CA PHE A 58 10.70 0.06 1.39
C PHE A 58 11.74 -0.14 0.29
N ALA A 59 11.98 0.87 -0.56
CA ALA A 59 13.06 0.83 -1.54
C ALA A 59 14.43 0.64 -0.86
N GLN A 60 14.69 1.33 0.25
CA GLN A 60 15.92 1.16 1.03
C GLN A 60 15.97 -0.19 1.73
N LYS A 61 14.84 -0.63 2.32
CA LYS A 61 14.74 -1.89 3.07
C LYS A 61 14.99 -3.13 2.19
N TYR A 62 14.47 -3.13 0.96
CA TYR A 62 14.53 -4.28 0.06
C TYR A 62 15.51 -4.12 -1.12
N GLY A 63 15.99 -2.90 -1.40
CA GLY A 63 16.91 -2.65 -2.50
C GLY A 63 16.28 -2.76 -3.89
N GLU A 64 14.96 -2.68 -4.00
CA GLU A 64 14.20 -2.93 -5.23
C GLU A 64 13.72 -1.64 -5.92
N ASP A 65 13.49 -1.74 -7.24
CA ASP A 65 12.77 -0.73 -8.01
C ASP A 65 11.39 -0.47 -7.37
N THR A 66 11.16 0.76 -6.95
CA THR A 66 9.92 1.15 -6.27
C THR A 66 9.28 2.33 -7.00
N PHE A 67 7.99 2.20 -7.27
CA PHE A 67 7.17 3.19 -7.95
C PHE A 67 6.04 3.65 -7.03
N VAL A 68 5.68 4.92 -7.12
CA VAL A 68 4.42 5.44 -6.60
C VAL A 68 3.42 5.48 -7.74
N VAL A 69 2.27 4.85 -7.54
CA VAL A 69 1.21 4.75 -8.53
C VAL A 69 0.03 5.58 -8.07
N THR A 70 -0.36 6.58 -8.87
CA THR A 70 -1.52 7.41 -8.57
C THR A 70 -2.78 6.73 -9.08
N VAL A 71 -3.79 6.63 -8.22
CA VAL A 71 -5.05 5.94 -8.52
C VAL A 71 -6.26 6.88 -8.47
N ASP A 72 -7.18 6.71 -9.40
CA ASP A 72 -8.49 7.36 -9.44
C ASP A 72 -9.52 6.53 -8.69
N THR A 73 -9.94 7.00 -7.53
CA THR A 73 -10.94 6.32 -6.70
C THR A 73 -12.31 6.24 -7.37
N ARG A 74 -12.61 7.07 -8.38
CA ARG A 74 -13.87 7.00 -9.14
C ARG A 74 -14.01 5.70 -9.94
N HIS A 75 -12.89 5.08 -10.27
CA HIS A 75 -12.84 3.81 -11.01
C HIS A 75 -12.68 2.60 -10.07
N PHE A 76 -12.71 2.80 -8.76
CA PHE A 76 -12.70 1.66 -7.85
C PHE A 76 -13.97 0.83 -8.05
N ALA A 77 -13.79 -0.48 -8.12
CA ALA A 77 -14.94 -1.38 -8.09
C ALA A 77 -15.69 -1.19 -6.78
N ARG A 78 -17.01 -1.38 -6.79
CA ARG A 78 -17.81 -1.41 -5.56
C ARG A 78 -17.26 -2.53 -4.66
N GLY A 79 -16.68 -2.16 -3.55
CA GLY A 79 -16.01 -3.06 -2.63
C GLY A 79 -15.66 -2.34 -1.34
N PRO A 80 -15.41 -3.10 -0.25
CA PRO A 80 -15.09 -2.49 1.01
C PRO A 80 -13.70 -1.85 0.98
N VAL A 81 -13.60 -0.68 1.59
CA VAL A 81 -12.36 0.04 1.85
C VAL A 81 -12.31 0.32 3.35
N PHE A 82 -11.19 -0.01 3.97
CA PHE A 82 -11.03 0.12 5.42
C PHE A 82 -9.90 1.09 5.73
N ARG A 83 -10.08 1.97 6.70
CA ARG A 83 -9.02 2.86 7.16
C ARG A 83 -8.09 2.08 8.10
N ALA A 84 -6.78 2.13 7.86
CA ALA A 84 -5.80 1.39 8.67
C ALA A 84 -5.84 1.82 10.15
N ALA A 85 -5.99 3.13 10.40
CA ALA A 85 -6.07 3.69 11.75
C ALA A 85 -7.20 3.09 12.59
N ASP A 86 -8.37 2.81 11.99
CA ASP A 86 -9.50 2.23 12.71
C ASP A 86 -9.20 0.78 13.15
N LEU A 87 -8.50 0.02 12.28
CA LEU A 87 -8.09 -1.35 12.56
C LEU A 87 -7.00 -1.43 13.63
N LEU A 88 -6.00 -0.56 13.57
CA LEU A 88 -4.92 -0.49 14.58
C LEU A 88 -5.47 -0.16 15.96
N LYS A 89 -6.44 0.77 16.03
CA LYS A 89 -7.14 1.11 17.27
C LYS A 89 -7.89 -0.08 17.85
N GLU A 90 -8.58 -0.87 17.02
CA GLU A 90 -9.27 -2.08 17.47
C GLU A 90 -8.29 -3.18 17.92
N GLY A 91 -7.14 -3.30 17.26
CA GLY A 91 -6.08 -4.25 17.59
C GLY A 91 -5.31 -3.95 18.88
N GLY A 92 -5.58 -2.81 19.52
CA GLY A 92 -4.90 -2.40 20.74
C GLY A 92 -3.47 -1.92 20.50
N ALA A 93 -3.14 -1.47 19.27
CA ALA A 93 -1.88 -0.81 19.00
C ALA A 93 -1.76 0.40 19.95
N LYS A 94 -0.63 0.48 20.66
CA LYS A 94 -0.31 1.61 21.53
C LYS A 94 0.41 2.67 20.71
N ASP A 95 0.04 3.93 20.91
CA ASP A 95 0.73 5.07 20.30
C ASP A 95 2.26 4.92 20.50
N GLY A 96 3.02 4.92 19.39
CA GLY A 96 4.49 4.84 19.41
C GLY A 96 5.11 3.48 19.07
N GLU A 97 4.38 2.54 18.49
CA GLU A 97 5.03 1.40 17.81
C GLU A 97 5.88 1.91 16.63
N THR A 98 7.07 1.32 16.45
CA THR A 98 8.11 1.83 15.52
C THR A 98 7.65 1.94 14.07
N ASP A 99 6.59 1.23 13.69
CA ASP A 99 6.07 1.15 12.34
C ASP A 99 4.73 1.89 12.17
N GLU A 100 4.19 2.53 13.21
CA GLU A 100 2.88 3.21 13.16
C GLU A 100 2.85 4.30 12.07
N TRP A 101 3.97 5.01 11.90
CA TRP A 101 4.09 6.05 10.89
C TRP A 101 3.88 5.51 9.47
N LEU A 102 4.13 4.22 9.20
CA LEU A 102 3.92 3.61 7.87
C LEU A 102 2.44 3.55 7.49
N HIS A 103 1.53 3.68 8.46
CA HIS A 103 0.10 3.48 8.27
C HIS A 103 -0.69 4.79 8.30
N TRP A 104 -0.01 5.94 8.33
CA TRP A 104 -0.65 7.25 8.35
C TRP A 104 -1.34 7.55 7.02
N GLY A 105 -2.65 7.83 7.07
CA GLY A 105 -3.44 8.05 5.85
C GLY A 105 -3.58 6.81 4.97
N GLU A 106 -3.29 5.60 5.49
CA GLU A 106 -3.43 4.35 4.77
C GLU A 106 -4.88 3.84 4.78
N TYR A 107 -5.31 3.32 3.63
CA TYR A 107 -6.54 2.59 3.43
C TYR A 107 -6.25 1.23 2.79
N LEU A 108 -7.03 0.23 3.18
CA LEU A 108 -6.96 -1.13 2.69
C LEU A 108 -8.09 -1.35 1.68
N VAL A 109 -7.73 -1.44 0.40
CA VAL A 109 -8.67 -1.77 -0.69
C VAL A 109 -8.70 -3.28 -0.88
N MET A 110 -9.89 -3.87 -0.89
CA MET A 110 -10.03 -5.31 -1.04
C MET A 110 -9.88 -5.78 -2.50
N TYR A 111 -9.15 -6.87 -2.69
CA TYR A 111 -8.96 -7.63 -3.92
C TYR A 111 -8.26 -6.90 -5.05
N ARG A 112 -8.87 -5.87 -5.64
CA ARG A 112 -8.44 -5.35 -6.96
C ARG A 112 -8.59 -3.84 -7.08
N ILE A 113 -7.54 -3.22 -7.60
CA ILE A 113 -7.62 -1.89 -8.21
C ILE A 113 -7.50 -2.09 -9.73
N PRO A 114 -8.53 -1.76 -10.52
CA PRO A 114 -8.54 -2.05 -11.95
C PRO A 114 -7.62 -1.10 -12.73
N ALA A 115 -7.22 -1.50 -13.94
CA ALA A 115 -6.30 -0.71 -14.78
C ALA A 115 -6.84 0.70 -15.09
N GLN A 116 -8.16 0.83 -15.24
CA GLN A 116 -8.85 2.11 -15.47
C GLN A 116 -8.67 3.10 -14.31
N ALA A 117 -8.37 2.59 -13.10
CA ALA A 117 -8.07 3.43 -11.95
C ALA A 117 -6.62 3.93 -11.96
N ILE A 118 -5.71 3.36 -12.75
CA ILE A 118 -4.31 3.77 -12.78
C ILE A 118 -4.17 5.04 -13.61
N ARG A 119 -3.70 6.14 -13.02
CA ARG A 119 -3.49 7.41 -13.72
C ARG A 119 -2.05 7.63 -14.15
N ASP A 120 -1.12 7.41 -13.23
CA ASP A 120 0.31 7.64 -13.44
C ASP A 120 1.14 6.69 -12.57
N GLN A 121 2.39 6.44 -12.98
CA GLN A 121 3.38 5.76 -12.16
C GLN A 121 4.71 6.52 -12.20
N THR A 122 5.18 6.96 -11.04
CA THR A 122 6.42 7.71 -10.90
C THR A 122 7.47 6.84 -10.18
N PRO A 123 8.67 6.65 -10.76
CA PRO A 123 9.74 5.91 -10.08
C PRO A 123 10.28 6.72 -8.90
N VAL A 124 10.33 6.11 -7.71
CA VAL A 124 10.89 6.71 -6.50
C VAL A 124 12.30 6.20 -6.23
N ALA A 125 12.57 4.94 -6.60
CA ALA A 125 13.89 4.35 -6.56
C ALA A 125 14.05 3.36 -7.72
N ARG A 126 15.26 3.30 -8.28
CA ARG A 126 15.71 2.22 -9.15
C ARG A 126 16.83 1.47 -8.41
N GLY A 127 16.65 0.18 -8.15
CA GLY A 127 17.60 -0.72 -7.50
C GLY A 127 18.98 -0.68 -8.15
N GLU A 128 20.01 -0.91 -7.33
CA GLU A 128 21.47 -0.83 -7.58
C GLU A 128 22.05 0.39 -8.32
N ALA A 129 21.24 1.36 -8.75
CA ALA A 129 21.70 2.59 -9.38
C ALA A 129 21.22 3.85 -8.63
N GLN A 130 21.47 3.92 -7.31
CA GLN A 130 21.69 5.21 -6.64
C GLN A 130 23.02 5.87 -7.05
N LYS A 131 23.75 5.34 -8.05
CA LYS A 131 25.00 5.94 -8.57
C LYS A 131 24.79 7.23 -9.38
N TRP A 132 23.56 7.62 -9.70
CA TRP A 132 23.27 8.84 -10.50
C TRP A 132 22.57 9.96 -9.72
N ARG A 133 22.61 9.97 -8.37
CA ARG A 133 22.27 11.18 -7.60
C ARG A 133 23.42 12.20 -7.63
N THR A 134 23.84 12.56 -8.84
CA THR A 134 24.49 13.82 -9.18
C THR A 134 23.96 14.18 -10.57
N VAL A 135 23.57 15.45 -10.77
CA VAL A 135 23.02 16.05 -12.01
C VAL A 135 21.49 15.87 -12.18
N GLY A 136 20.64 16.90 -12.12
CA GLY A 136 20.86 18.34 -12.01
C GLY A 136 19.53 19.08 -11.89
N MET A 137 19.59 20.33 -11.40
CA MET A 137 18.54 21.32 -11.58
C MET A 137 18.25 21.53 -13.07
N ILE A 138 16.98 21.46 -13.46
CA ILE A 138 16.36 22.15 -14.62
C ILE A 138 14.87 22.20 -14.26
N GLY A 139 14.11 23.29 -14.32
CA GLY A 139 14.27 24.69 -14.71
C GLY A 139 12.89 25.32 -14.49
#